data_AF-A0A6B3EHE4-F1
#
_entry.id   AF-A0A6B3EHE4-F1
#
_cell.length_a   1.000
_cell.length_b   1.000
_cell.length_c   1.000
_cell.angle_alpha   90.00
_cell.angle_beta   90.00
_cell.angle_gamma   90.00
#
_symmetry.space_group_name_H-M   'P 1'
#
loop_
_entity.id
_entity.type
_entity.pdbx_description
1 polymer ?
#
loop_
_entity_poly.entity_id
_entity_poly.type
_entity_poly.pdbx_seq_one_letter_code
_entity_poly.pdbx_strand_id
1 'polypeptide(L)' 'MIRFEHVSKRYEDGTTAVDDLSFEVTAGELVTLVGPSGCG' A
#
# COMPACT_ATOMS: atom_id res chain seq x y z
N MET A 1 -8.07 -3.12 -13.73
CA MET A 1 -6.82 -3.58 -13.09
C MET A 1 -6.22 -2.38 -12.39
N ILE A 2 -5.91 -2.54 -11.11
CA ILE A 2 -5.22 -1.55 -10.28
C ILE A 2 -3.84 -2.13 -9.99
N ARG A 3 -2.78 -1.34 -10.15
CA ARG A 3 -1.41 -1.80 -9.95
C ARG A 3 -0.59 -0.73 -9.23
N PHE A 4 0.14 -1.16 -8.22
CA PHE A 4 1.14 -0.39 -7.50
C PHE A 4 2.51 -1.00 -7.82
N GLU A 5 3.47 -0.15 -8.18
CA GLU A 5 4.84 -0.55 -8.48
C GLU A 5 5.79 0.31 -7.65
N HIS A 6 6.53 -0.33 -6.75
CA HIS A 6 7.55 0.31 -5.93
C HIS A 6 7.09 1.61 -5.24
N VAL A 7 5.85 1.61 -4.74
CA VAL A 7 5.23 2.80 -4.17
C VAL A 7 5.72 3.00 -2.75
N SER A 8 6.21 4.21 -2.47
CA SER A 8 6.60 4.64 -1.13
C SER A 8 5.85 5.92 -0.75
N LYS A 9 5.47 6.03 0.52
CA LYS A 9 4.83 7.23 1.10
C LYS A 9 5.53 7.61 2.39
N ARG A 10 6.08 8.82 2.39
CA ARG A 10 6.62 9.47 3.58
C ARG A 10 5.86 10.76 3.88
N TYR A 11 5.56 10.98 5.15
CA TYR A 11 4.97 12.23 5.66
C TYR A 11 6.06 13.25 6.03
N GLU A 12 5.67 14.51 6.19
CA GLU A 12 6.58 15.62 6.49
C GLU A 12 7.29 15.47 7.85
N ASP A 13 6.65 14.80 8.80
CA ASP A 13 7.22 14.45 10.10
C ASP A 13 8.29 13.35 10.04
N GLY A 14 8.54 12.82 8.83
CA GLY A 14 9.52 11.78 8.58
C GLY A 14 8.97 10.36 8.68
N THR A 15 7.71 10.17 9.07
CA THR A 15 7.04 8.86 9.15
C THR A 15 6.96 8.22 7.77
N THR A 16 7.51 7.01 7.62
CA THR A 16 7.36 6.19 6.40
C THR A 16 6.15 5.28 6.61
N ALA A 17 5.08 5.57 5.88
CA ALA A 17 3.81 4.88 5.99
C ALA A 17 3.80 3.65 5.06
N VAL A 18 4.23 3.86 3.81
CA VAL A 18 4.40 2.79 2.82
C VAL A 18 5.85 2.76 2.38
N ASP A 19 6.48 1.59 2.41
CA ASP A 19 7.87 1.38 1.99
C ASP A 19 7.92 0.32 0.88
N ASP A 20 8.31 0.76 -0.33
CA ASP A 20 8.50 -0.07 -1.53
C ASP A 20 7.38 -1.11 -1.85
N LEU A 21 6.12 -0.69 -1.75
CA LEU A 21 4.98 -1.60 -1.96
C LEU A 21 4.71 -1.85 -3.45
N SER A 22 4.65 -3.13 -3.82
CA SER A 22 4.18 -3.59 -5.13
C SER A 22 3.06 -4.62 -5.00
N PHE A 23 1.90 -4.33 -5.59
CA PHE A 23 0.77 -5.26 -5.66
C PHE A 23 -0.18 -4.96 -6.82
N GLU A 24 -1.00 -5.93 -7.19
CA GLU A 24 -1.98 -5.84 -8.26
C GLU A 24 -3.36 -6.30 -7.76
N VAL A 25 -4.42 -5.66 -8.27
CA VAL A 25 -5.81 -6.09 -8.12
C VAL A 25 -6.43 -6.21 -9.51
N THR A 26 -6.85 -7.42 -9.85
CA THR A 26 -7.43 -7.76 -11.15
C THR A 26 -8.89 -7.31 -11.25
N ALA A 27 -9.44 -7.26 -12.47
CA ALA A 27 -10.83 -6.83 -12.66
C ALA A 27 -11.82 -7.85 -12.07
N GLY A 28 -12.69 -7.39 -11.18
CA GLY A 28 -13.67 -8.24 -10.48
C GLY A 28 -13.14 -8.90 -9.20
N GLU A 29 -11.89 -8.65 -8.83
CA GLU A 29 -11.29 -9.18 -7.61
C GLU A 29 -11.73 -8.39 -6.37
N LEU A 30 -12.03 -9.11 -5.29
CA LEU A 30 -12.26 -8.53 -3.97
C LEU A 30 -11.01 -8.76 -3.11
N VAL A 31 -10.37 -7.66 -2.69
CA VAL A 31 -9.16 -7.68 -1.87
C VAL A 31 -9.42 -6.93 -0.57
N THR A 32 -8.95 -7.51 0.53
CA THR A 32 -8.93 -6.86 1.86
C THR A 32 -7.49 -6.80 2.34
N LEU A 33 -7.03 -5.60 2.70
CA LEU A 33 -5.75 -5.41 3.39
C LEU A 33 -5.99 -5.39 4.90
N VAL A 34 -5.24 -6.19 5.65
CA VAL A 34 -5.40 -6.32 7.10
C VAL A 34 -4.06 -6.09 7.80
N GLY A 35 -4.11 -5.42 8.94
CA GLY A 35 -2.96 -5.19 9.79
C GLY A 35 -3.31 -4.38 11.03
N PRO A 36 -2.38 -4.26 11.99
CA PRO A 36 -2.58 -3.47 13.20
C PRO A 36 -2.71 -1.98 12.88
N SER A 37 -3.21 -1.20 13.84
CA SER A 37 -3.31 0.26 13.70
C SER A 37 -1.94 0.87 13.35
N GLY A 38 -1.88 1.62 12.25
CA GLY A 38 -0.66 2.29 11.77
C GLY A 38 0.33 1.41 10.98
N CYS A 39 -0.05 0.22 10.52
CA CYS A 39 0.83 -0.68 9.77
C CYS A 39 1.12 -0.27 8.32
N GLY A 40 0.54 0.83 7.86
CA GLY A 40 0.63 1.31 6.49
C GLY A 40 0.20 2.76 6.38
#